data_AF-A0A7W1SG27-F1
#
_entry.id   AF-A0A7W1SG27-F1
#
_cell.length_a   1.000
_cell.length_b   1.000
_cell.length_c   1.000
_cell.angle_alpha   90.00
_cell.angle_beta   90.00
_cell.angle_gamma   90.00
#
_symmetry.space_group_name_H-M   'P 1'
#
loop_
_entity.id
_entity.type
_entity.pdbx_description
1 polymer ?
#
loop_
_entity_poly.entity_id
_entity_poly.type
_entity_poly.pdbx_seq_one_letter_code
_entity_poly.pdbx_strand_id
1 'polypeptide(L)'
;MNRPIFLALFCVLLLVRLPSLAQPAGPDQSLYAYAGERILAGGLPYRDAWDQKPPAVHFTYAALRAIWPADAVVPAADLVVAGAAAMLLFGLGTTLGTPGIGQFSALIFLFLSNPAFQRLAGVSVRAQCEVFIGLAVTAAFLLIARSR
;
A
#
# COMPACT_ATOMS: atom_id res chain seq x y z
N MET A 1 -15.31 2.58 20.04
CA MET A 1 -14.11 2.63 20.91
C MET A 1 -13.73 4.08 21.19
N ASN A 2 -13.22 4.38 22.39
CA ASN A 2 -12.84 5.75 22.76
C ASN A 2 -11.75 6.27 21.80
N ARG A 3 -11.87 7.53 21.37
CA ARG A 3 -10.94 8.17 20.42
C ARG A 3 -9.45 7.99 20.78
N PRO A 4 -8.99 8.17 22.03
CA PRO A 4 -7.57 8.00 22.35
C PRO A 4 -7.09 6.56 22.17
N ILE A 5 -7.91 5.56 22.52
CA ILE A 5 -7.56 4.14 22.35
C ILE A 5 -7.45 3.81 20.87
N PHE A 6 -8.38 4.30 20.04
CA PHE A 6 -8.31 4.11 18.60
C PHE A 6 -7.03 4.70 18.00
N LEU A 7 -6.71 5.95 18.32
CA LEU A 7 -5.51 6.61 17.81
C LEU A 7 -4.24 5.89 18.27
N ALA A 8 -4.18 5.47 19.54
CA ALA A 8 -3.05 4.71 20.06
C ALA A 8 -2.85 3.39 19.30
N LEU A 9 -3.91 2.61 19.12
CA LEU A 9 -3.85 1.34 18.37
C LEU A 9 -3.48 1.58 16.90
N PHE A 10 -4.06 2.59 16.26
CA PHE A 10 -3.76 2.95 14.88
C PHE A 10 -2.28 3.29 14.71
N CYS A 11 -1.74 4.14 15.58
CA CYS A 11 -0.32 4.50 15.57
C CYS A 11 0.58 3.28 15.85
N VAL A 12 0.27 2.47 16.87
CA VAL A 12 1.05 1.27 17.19
C VAL A 12 1.08 0.31 16.01
N LEU A 13 -0.04 0.07 15.34
CA LEU A 13 -0.11 -0.84 14.19
C LEU A 13 0.69 -0.32 12.98
N LEU A 14 0.83 1.00 12.81
CA LEU A 14 1.75 1.57 11.81
C LEU A 14 3.21 1.46 12.26
N LEU A 15 3.51 1.75 13.53
CA LEU A 15 4.87 1.71 14.08
C LEU A 15 5.47 0.31 14.02
N VAL A 16 4.68 -0.73 14.24
CA VAL A 16 5.12 -2.14 14.16
C VAL A 16 5.52 -2.54 12.72
N ARG A 17 5.19 -1.73 11.71
CA ARG A 17 5.63 -1.94 10.31
C ARG A 17 7.00 -1.30 10.02
N LEU A 18 7.50 -0.41 10.87
CA LEU A 18 8.77 0.30 10.66
C LEU A 18 10.00 -0.61 10.50
N PRO A 19 10.14 -1.74 11.23
CA PRO A 19 11.26 -2.65 11.00
C PRO A 19 11.34 -3.18 9.56
N SER A 20 10.21 -3.20 8.84
CA SER A 20 10.16 -3.61 7.44
C SER A 20 10.87 -2.62 6.50
N LEU A 21 11.06 -1.35 6.90
CA LEU A 21 11.78 -0.34 6.10
C LEU A 21 13.25 -0.70 5.85
N ALA A 22 13.85 -1.51 6.72
CA ALA A 22 15.23 -1.96 6.58
C ALA A 22 15.40 -3.19 5.66
N GLN A 23 14.30 -3.77 5.19
CA GLN A 23 14.35 -4.94 4.33
C GLN A 23 14.44 -4.54 2.85
N PRO A 24 15.17 -5.32 2.03
CA PRO A 24 15.27 -5.08 0.60
C PRO A 24 13.93 -5.30 -0.11
N ALA A 25 13.85 -4.79 -1.34
CA ALA A 25 12.77 -5.13 -2.27
C ALA A 25 12.76 -6.64 -2.54
N GLY A 26 11.58 -7.25 -2.55
CA GLY A 26 11.42 -8.64 -2.97
C GLY A 26 11.42 -8.78 -4.50
N PRO A 27 11.30 -10.01 -5.02
CA PRO A 27 11.44 -10.29 -6.45
C PRO A 27 10.49 -9.46 -7.33
N ASP A 28 9.20 -9.42 -6.98
CA ASP A 28 8.19 -8.66 -7.73
C ASP A 28 8.45 -7.16 -7.67
N GLN A 29 8.78 -6.64 -6.49
CA GLN A 29 9.05 -5.21 -6.32
C GLN A 29 10.30 -4.77 -7.09
N SER A 30 11.30 -5.65 -7.19
CA SER A 30 12.50 -5.44 -8.00
C SER A 30 12.17 -5.43 -9.50
N LEU A 31 11.25 -6.30 -9.96
CA LEU A 31 10.78 -6.29 -11.34
C LEU A 31 10.03 -4.99 -11.67
N TYR A 32 9.15 -4.53 -10.77
CA TYR A 32 8.43 -3.25 -10.95
C TYR A 32 9.38 -2.06 -10.94
N ALA A 33 10.37 -2.06 -10.04
CA ALA A 33 11.40 -1.03 -9.98
C ALA A 33 12.22 -0.97 -11.27
N TYR A 34 12.67 -2.11 -11.78
CA TYR A 34 13.38 -2.20 -13.04
C TYR A 34 12.54 -1.65 -14.20
N ALA A 35 11.27 -2.06 -14.30
CA ALA A 35 10.35 -1.53 -15.31
C ALA A 35 10.18 0.00 -15.16
N GLY A 36 10.07 0.50 -13.93
CA GLY A 36 10.01 1.93 -13.63
C GLY A 36 11.25 2.68 -14.10
N GLU A 37 12.45 2.14 -13.88
CA GLU A 37 13.71 2.72 -14.37
C GLU A 37 13.80 2.71 -15.91
N ARG A 38 13.23 1.69 -16.58
CA ARG A 38 13.13 1.68 -18.04
C ARG A 38 12.19 2.75 -18.56
N ILE A 39 11.06 2.97 -17.88
CA ILE A 39 10.14 4.07 -18.19
C ILE A 39 10.85 5.43 -18.03
N LEU A 40 11.58 5.64 -16.93
CA LEU A 40 12.33 6.88 -16.70
C LEU A 40 13.45 7.12 -17.74
N ALA A 41 13.96 6.04 -18.35
CA ALA A 41 14.92 6.10 -19.46
C ALA A 41 14.27 6.28 -20.84
N GLY A 42 12.95 6.51 -20.92
CA GLY A 42 12.22 6.70 -22.19
C GLY A 42 11.67 5.42 -22.81
N GLY A 43 11.77 4.28 -22.11
CA GLY A 43 11.16 3.01 -22.53
C GLY A 43 9.66 2.93 -22.24
N LEU A 44 9.03 1.86 -22.74
CA LEU A 44 7.61 1.56 -22.55
C LEU A 44 7.39 0.19 -21.89
N PRO A 45 6.39 0.06 -21.00
CA PRO A 45 6.01 -1.23 -20.44
C PRO A 45 5.53 -2.18 -21.55
N TYR A 46 5.79 -3.47 -21.36
CA TYR A 46 5.51 -4.59 -22.28
C TYR A 46 6.25 -4.57 -23.63
N ARG A 47 7.07 -3.55 -23.88
CA ARG A 47 7.99 -3.50 -25.02
C ARG A 47 9.43 -3.61 -24.58
N ASP A 48 9.83 -2.72 -23.66
CA ASP A 48 11.22 -2.59 -23.22
C ASP A 48 11.45 -3.25 -21.84
N ALA A 49 10.36 -3.55 -21.13
CA ALA A 49 10.33 -4.37 -19.91
C ALA A 49 9.01 -5.13 -19.85
N TRP A 50 9.05 -6.45 -19.64
CA TRP A 50 7.86 -7.31 -19.62
C TRP A 50 7.53 -7.82 -18.22
N ASP A 51 6.24 -7.87 -17.90
CA ASP A 51 5.66 -8.43 -16.68
C ASP A 51 4.22 -8.89 -16.99
N GLN A 52 3.68 -9.83 -16.23
CA GLN A 52 2.26 -10.22 -16.28
C GLN A 52 1.33 -9.25 -15.56
N LYS A 53 1.84 -8.37 -14.70
CA LYS A 53 1.02 -7.43 -13.90
C LYS A 53 0.45 -6.29 -14.76
N PRO A 54 -0.63 -5.61 -14.33
CA PRO A 54 -1.22 -4.47 -15.05
C PRO A 54 -0.28 -3.26 -15.18
N PRO A 55 -0.41 -2.41 -16.22
CA PRO A 55 0.61 -1.41 -16.57
C PRO A 55 0.84 -0.36 -15.50
N ALA A 56 -0.23 -0.03 -14.76
CA ALA A 56 -0.21 1.04 -13.78
C ALA A 56 0.85 0.83 -12.69
N VAL A 57 1.18 -0.41 -12.33
CA VAL A 57 2.21 -0.66 -11.30
C VAL A 57 3.60 -0.20 -11.76
N HIS A 58 3.92 -0.33 -13.05
CA HIS A 58 5.21 0.11 -13.58
C HIS A 58 5.35 1.63 -13.56
N PHE A 59 4.28 2.35 -13.92
CA PHE A 59 4.26 3.81 -13.82
C PHE A 59 4.27 4.30 -12.37
N THR A 60 3.58 3.61 -11.45
CA THR A 60 3.67 3.89 -10.02
C THR A 60 5.12 3.75 -9.54
N TYR A 61 5.81 2.67 -9.91
CA TYR A 61 7.21 2.48 -9.53
C TYR A 61 8.17 3.45 -10.24
N ALA A 62 7.88 3.87 -11.47
CA ALA A 62 8.60 4.96 -12.13
C ALA A 62 8.49 6.26 -11.32
N ALA A 63 7.29 6.63 -10.86
CA ALA A 63 7.08 7.80 -10.03
C ALA A 63 7.78 7.68 -8.67
N LEU A 64 7.71 6.51 -8.02
CA LEU A 64 8.42 6.25 -6.77
C LEU A 64 9.94 6.41 -6.93
N ARG A 65 10.52 5.82 -7.99
CA ARG A 65 11.96 5.91 -8.29
C ARG A 65 12.39 7.32 -8.67
N ALA A 66 11.52 8.10 -9.33
CA ALA A 66 11.79 9.51 -9.64
C ALA A 66 11.87 10.38 -8.37
N ILE A 67 11.03 10.09 -7.37
CA ILE A 67 11.01 10.83 -6.08
C ILE A 67 12.16 10.38 -5.18
N TRP A 68 12.37 9.07 -5.06
CA TRP A 68 13.40 8.49 -4.22
C TRP A 68 14.08 7.32 -4.95
N PRO A 69 15.26 7.55 -5.55
CA PRO A 69 15.98 6.56 -6.35
C PRO A 69 16.74 5.56 -5.47
N ALA A 70 16.06 4.94 -4.49
CA ALA A 70 16.62 3.89 -3.63
C ALA A 70 15.55 2.87 -3.22
N ASP A 71 15.96 1.64 -2.92
CA ASP A 71 15.03 0.54 -2.60
C ASP A 71 14.16 0.80 -1.37
N ALA A 72 14.63 1.66 -0.46
CA ALA A 72 13.87 2.11 0.70
C ALA A 72 12.53 2.78 0.34
N VAL A 73 12.37 3.25 -0.90
CA VAL A 73 11.10 3.80 -1.38
C VAL A 73 9.97 2.77 -1.40
N VAL A 74 10.29 1.49 -1.59
CA VAL A 74 9.31 0.40 -1.69
C VAL A 74 8.58 0.18 -0.35
N PRO A 75 9.29 -0.13 0.76
CA PRO A 75 8.62 -0.30 2.04
C PRO A 75 8.06 1.03 2.59
N ALA A 76 8.63 2.18 2.23
CA ALA A 76 8.05 3.48 2.57
C ALA A 76 6.69 3.70 1.87
N ALA A 77 6.59 3.37 0.57
CA ALA A 77 5.34 3.43 -0.17
C ALA A 77 4.29 2.46 0.40
N ASP A 78 4.68 1.23 0.76
CA ASP A 78 3.76 0.27 1.42
C ASP A 78 3.18 0.85 2.71
N LEU A 79 4.01 1.44 3.56
CA LEU A 79 3.59 2.04 4.82
C LEU A 79 2.58 3.18 4.60
N VAL A 80 2.86 4.07 3.65
CA VAL A 80 1.98 5.19 3.31
C VAL A 80 0.65 4.68 2.77
N VAL A 81 0.68 3.72 1.85
CA VAL A 81 -0.54 3.17 1.24
C VAL A 81 -1.36 2.39 2.27
N ALA A 82 -0.74 1.64 3.18
CA ALA A 82 -1.44 0.96 4.27
C ALA A 82 -2.16 1.96 5.20
N GLY A 83 -1.48 3.05 5.57
CA GLY A 83 -2.09 4.13 6.35
C GLY A 83 -3.27 4.80 5.62
N ALA A 84 -3.08 5.12 4.34
CA ALA A 84 -4.13 5.72 3.51
C ALA A 84 -5.34 4.78 3.34
N ALA A 85 -5.10 3.49 3.06
CA ALA A 85 -6.16 2.49 2.92
C ALA A 85 -6.92 2.31 4.24
N ALA A 86 -6.23 2.29 5.38
CA ALA A 86 -6.88 2.22 6.69
C ALA A 86 -7.76 3.45 6.96
N MET A 87 -7.31 4.66 6.59
CA MET A 87 -8.10 5.89 6.72
C MET A 87 -9.33 5.88 5.80
N LEU A 88 -9.20 5.38 4.57
CA LEU A 88 -10.33 5.23 3.65
C LEU A 88 -11.33 4.20 4.17
N LEU A 89 -10.87 3.06 4.71
CA LEU A 89 -11.72 2.05 5.34
C LEU A 89 -12.42 2.59 6.59
N PHE A 90 -11.73 3.41 7.39
CA PHE A 90 -12.37 4.14 8.49
C PHE A 90 -13.50 5.03 7.96
N GLY A 91 -13.23 5.84 6.93
CA GLY A 91 -14.24 6.68 6.29
C GLY A 91 -15.41 5.88 5.73
N LEU A 92 -15.14 4.74 5.10
CA LEU A 92 -16.17 3.89 4.47
C LEU A 92 -17.04 3.21 5.53
N GLY A 93 -16.42 2.58 6.54
CA GLY A 93 -17.14 1.91 7.62
C GLY A 93 -17.95 2.87 8.48
N THR A 94 -17.47 4.11 8.66
CA THR A 94 -18.24 5.17 9.35
C THR A 94 -19.41 5.68 8.50
N THR A 95 -19.24 5.78 7.18
CA THR A 95 -20.32 6.22 6.26
C THR A 95 -21.43 5.16 6.15
N LEU A 96 -21.08 3.87 6.11
CA LEU A 96 -22.04 2.78 5.94
C LEU A 96 -22.70 2.31 7.25
N GLY A 97 -22.22 2.75 8.41
CA GLY A 97 -22.68 2.21 9.68
C GLY A 97 -22.40 3.14 10.85
N THR A 98 -21.50 2.72 11.75
CA THR A 98 -21.18 3.47 12.96
C THR A 98 -19.69 3.83 13.02
N PRO A 99 -19.31 4.82 13.84
CA PRO A 99 -17.90 5.08 14.12
C PRO A 99 -17.12 3.84 14.57
N GLY A 100 -17.77 2.94 15.33
CA GLY A 100 -17.15 1.69 15.78
C GLY A 100 -16.79 0.74 14.63
N ILE A 101 -17.64 0.65 13.60
CA ILE A 101 -17.39 -0.18 12.41
C ILE A 101 -16.17 0.37 11.66
N GLY A 102 -16.13 1.68 11.38
CA GLY A 102 -14.97 2.30 10.72
C GLY A 102 -13.67 2.10 11.50
N GLN A 103 -13.70 2.27 12.84
CA GLN A 103 -12.54 2.03 13.69
C GLN A 103 -12.06 0.58 13.57
N PHE A 104 -12.98 -0.39 13.70
CA PHE A 104 -12.65 -1.81 13.62
C PHE A 104 -12.09 -2.18 12.24
N SER A 105 -12.73 -1.74 11.15
CA SER A 105 -12.26 -1.97 9.78
C SER A 105 -10.85 -1.47 9.54
N ALA A 106 -10.51 -0.27 10.00
CA ALA A 106 -9.16 0.29 9.86
C ALA A 106 -8.12 -0.51 10.65
N LEU A 107 -8.41 -0.84 11.90
CA LEU A 107 -7.48 -1.57 12.76
C LEU A 107 -7.26 -3.01 12.31
N ILE A 108 -8.34 -3.74 11.98
CA ILE A 108 -8.22 -5.12 11.53
C ILE A 108 -7.47 -5.19 10.19
N PHE A 109 -7.68 -4.21 9.30
CA PHE A 109 -6.89 -4.09 8.08
C PHE A 109 -5.41 -3.83 8.37
N LEU A 110 -5.06 -2.84 9.19
CA LEU A 110 -3.65 -2.54 9.52
C LEU A 110 -2.94 -3.72 10.17
N PHE A 111 -3.66 -4.47 11.01
CA PHE A 111 -3.14 -5.69 11.63
C PHE A 111 -2.90 -6.78 10.58
N LEU A 112 -3.94 -7.20 9.85
CA LEU A 112 -3.84 -8.34 8.92
C LEU A 112 -2.97 -8.06 7.69
N SER A 113 -2.89 -6.81 7.26
CA SER A 113 -2.04 -6.40 6.13
C SER A 113 -0.56 -6.27 6.49
N ASN A 114 -0.15 -6.55 7.73
CA ASN A 114 1.24 -6.35 8.15
C ASN A 114 2.20 -7.24 7.34
N PRO A 115 3.26 -6.67 6.70
CA PRO A 115 4.23 -7.43 5.91
C PRO A 115 4.98 -8.50 6.71
N ALA A 116 4.95 -8.45 8.05
CA ALA A 116 5.48 -9.50 8.90
C ALA A 116 4.75 -10.84 8.73
N PHE A 117 3.46 -10.82 8.38
CA PHE A 117 2.66 -12.02 8.12
C PHE A 117 2.80 -12.55 6.70
N GLN A 118 3.33 -11.75 5.77
CA GLN A 118 3.44 -12.08 4.36
C GLN A 118 4.91 -12.11 3.96
N ARG A 119 5.57 -13.25 4.17
CA ARG A 119 6.98 -13.44 3.83
C ARG A 119 7.14 -14.61 2.88
N LEU A 120 7.94 -14.40 1.83
CA LEU A 120 8.33 -15.43 0.87
C LEU A 120 9.85 -15.50 0.84
N ALA A 121 10.42 -16.69 1.09
CA ALA A 121 11.87 -16.89 1.18
C ALA A 121 12.60 -15.88 2.11
N GLY A 122 11.95 -15.49 3.21
CA GLY A 122 12.51 -14.55 4.19
C GLY A 122 12.34 -13.07 3.86
N VAL A 123 11.83 -12.70 2.67
CA VAL A 123 11.56 -11.31 2.28
C VAL A 123 10.07 -11.00 2.39
N SER A 124 9.70 -9.84 2.94
CA SER A 124 8.28 -9.47 3.01
C SER A 124 7.72 -9.08 1.63
N VAL A 125 6.58 -9.68 1.31
CA VAL A 125 5.74 -9.38 0.16
C VAL A 125 4.92 -8.14 0.49
N ARG A 126 5.13 -7.04 -0.25
CA ARG A 126 4.54 -5.72 0.06
C ARG A 126 4.49 -4.84 -1.19
N ALA A 127 3.80 -3.69 -1.12
CA ALA A 127 3.73 -2.73 -2.24
C ALA A 127 3.47 -3.41 -3.61
N GLN A 128 2.66 -4.46 -3.59
CA GLN A 128 2.24 -5.19 -4.79
C GLN A 128 1.17 -4.38 -5.53
N CYS A 129 0.90 -4.68 -6.79
CA CYS A 129 -0.12 -3.96 -7.56
C CYS A 129 -1.50 -3.99 -6.87
N GLU A 130 -1.84 -5.10 -6.20
CA GLU A 130 -3.07 -5.33 -5.46
C GLU A 130 -3.23 -4.35 -4.30
N VAL A 131 -2.14 -3.90 -3.68
CA VAL A 131 -2.16 -2.93 -2.58
C VAL A 131 -2.61 -1.55 -3.09
N PHE A 132 -2.10 -1.12 -4.24
CA PHE A 132 -2.51 0.14 -4.89
C PHE A 132 -3.93 0.05 -5.47
N ILE A 133 -4.28 -1.08 -6.08
CA ILE A 133 -5.64 -1.34 -6.58
C ILE A 133 -6.63 -1.30 -5.41
N GLY A 134 -6.32 -1.98 -4.30
CA GLY A 134 -7.16 -1.99 -3.10
C GLY A 134 -7.39 -0.58 -2.53
N LEU A 135 -6.37 0.28 -2.54
CA LEU A 135 -6.51 1.69 -2.17
C LEU A 135 -7.50 2.42 -3.08
N ALA A 136 -7.30 2.35 -4.40
CA ALA A 136 -8.15 3.03 -5.39
C ALA A 136 -9.61 2.53 -5.35
N VAL A 137 -9.81 1.22 -5.23
CA VAL A 137 -11.13 0.59 -5.11
C VAL A 137 -11.82 1.04 -3.82
N THR A 138 -11.11 1.07 -2.69
CA THR A 138 -11.68 1.54 -1.42
C THR A 138 -12.07 3.01 -1.49
N ALA A 139 -11.25 3.84 -2.14
CA ALA A 139 -11.58 5.26 -2.38
C ALA A 139 -12.85 5.39 -3.21
N ALA A 140 -12.98 4.62 -4.29
CA ALA A 140 -14.17 4.62 -5.14
C ALA A 140 -15.43 4.23 -4.35
N PHE A 141 -15.37 3.17 -3.53
CA PHE A 141 -16.49 2.78 -2.67
C PHE A 141 -16.86 3.85 -1.65
N LEU A 142 -15.88 4.54 -1.06
CA LEU A 142 -16.15 5.66 -0.15
C LEU A 142 -16.87 6.80 -0.85
N LEU A 143 -16.45 7.16 -2.06
CA LEU A 143 -17.12 8.19 -2.87
C LEU A 143 -18.56 7.80 -3.19
N ILE A 144 -18.78 6.55 -3.62
CA ILE A 144 -20.14 6.03 -3.88
C ILE A 144 -21.00 6.01 -2.62
N ALA A 145 -20.43 5.66 -1.46
CA ALA A 145 -21.18 5.63 -0.21
C ALA A 145 -21.60 7.03 0.25
N ARG A 146 -20.80 8.06 -0.06
CA ARG A 146 -21.06 9.47 0.29
C ARG A 146 -21.93 10.21 -0.73
N SER A 147 -22.13 9.67 -1.92
CA SER A 147 -22.99 10.26 -2.94
C SER A 147 -24.46 9.86 -2.80
N ARG A 148 -24.78 8.98 -1.84
CA ARG A 148 -26.15 8.61 -1.46
C ARG A 148 -26.66 9.55 -0.38
#